data_AF-A0A1X7UUA3-F1
#
_entry.id   AF-A0A1X7UUA3-F1
#
_cell.length_a   1.000
_cell.length_b   1.000
_cell.length_c   1.000
_cell.angle_alpha   90.00
_cell.angle_beta   90.00
_cell.angle_gamma   90.00
#
_symmetry.space_group_name_H-M   'P 1'
#
loop_
_entity.id
_entity.type
_entity.pdbx_description
1 polymer ?
#
loop_
_entity_poly.entity_id
_entity_poly.type
_entity_poly.pdbx_seq_one_letter_code
_entity_poly.pdbx_strand_id
1 'polypeptide(L)'
;MQEAERDDFYYSLIFLFVPFRDESTLIMEGETMEEAFRHHREASIRGIENHFKKLQKLLEAEQNWKRIVNARNKAGFTQELLNNKEVDEPQLLGEIMEAVADIADMHINVPNLTLKQREAMLNVDQKRIFHKIKSHFISQKGREDLLENESSRVLRLHSIKPLRMFISGIDGTGESFLIEAIKCLVDDI
;
A
#
# COMPACT_ATOMS: atom_id res chain seq x y z
N MET A 1 -37.55 -8.65 36.89
CA MET A 1 -37.22 -7.59 35.93
C MET A 1 -38.49 -7.23 35.21
N GLN A 2 -38.86 -5.94 35.21
CA GLN A 2 -39.99 -5.48 34.42
C GLN A 2 -39.67 -5.61 32.92
N GLU A 3 -40.67 -5.69 32.07
CA GLU A 3 -40.48 -5.89 30.62
C GLU A 3 -39.65 -4.76 29.99
N ALA A 4 -39.93 -3.51 30.39
CA ALA A 4 -39.15 -2.33 29.99
C ALA A 4 -37.66 -2.41 30.43
N GLU A 5 -37.38 -2.90 31.63
CA GLU A 5 -36.00 -3.08 32.11
C GLU A 5 -35.24 -4.14 31.30
N ARG A 6 -35.94 -5.14 30.74
CA ARG A 6 -35.35 -6.17 29.85
C ARG A 6 -35.03 -5.61 28.49
N ASP A 7 -35.93 -4.82 27.93
CA ASP A 7 -35.71 -4.23 26.62
C ASP A 7 -34.55 -3.24 26.66
N ASP A 8 -34.46 -2.39 27.69
CA ASP A 8 -33.33 -1.46 27.89
C ASP A 8 -31.98 -2.19 28.02
N PHE A 9 -31.96 -3.34 28.69
CA PHE A 9 -30.78 -4.17 28.85
C PHE A 9 -30.28 -4.72 27.50
N TYR A 10 -31.15 -5.35 26.71
CA TYR A 10 -30.77 -5.91 25.41
C TYR A 10 -30.46 -4.83 24.38
N TYR A 11 -31.19 -3.71 24.41
CA TYR A 11 -30.91 -2.54 23.58
C TYR A 11 -29.48 -2.04 23.79
N SER A 12 -29.06 -1.92 25.05
CA SER A 12 -27.69 -1.53 25.42
C SER A 12 -26.64 -2.51 24.91
N LEU A 13 -26.95 -3.81 24.88
CA LEU A 13 -26.04 -4.84 24.40
C LEU A 13 -25.89 -4.87 22.87
N ILE A 14 -26.94 -4.55 22.11
CA ILE A 14 -26.90 -4.54 20.64
C ILE A 14 -25.87 -3.52 20.12
N PHE A 15 -25.74 -2.37 20.78
CA PHE A 15 -24.75 -1.34 20.42
C PHE A 15 -23.29 -1.81 20.46
N LEU A 16 -22.99 -2.93 21.13
CA LEU A 16 -21.65 -3.52 21.10
C LEU A 16 -21.33 -4.18 19.75
N PHE A 17 -22.35 -4.54 18.96
CA PHE A 17 -22.20 -5.31 17.71
C PHE A 17 -22.51 -4.48 16.46
N VAL A 18 -23.31 -3.42 16.58
CA VAL A 18 -23.75 -2.59 15.44
C VAL A 18 -23.13 -1.20 15.53
N PRO A 19 -22.39 -0.73 14.51
CA PRO A 19 -21.83 0.61 14.52
C PRO A 19 -22.93 1.69 14.52
N PHE A 20 -22.73 2.74 15.33
CA PHE A 20 -23.64 3.88 15.51
C PHE A 20 -23.98 4.57 14.18
N ARG A 21 -25.09 4.18 13.56
CA ARG A 21 -25.56 4.81 12.31
C ARG A 21 -27.08 4.88 12.22
N ASP A 22 -27.81 3.82 12.59
CA ASP A 22 -29.25 3.75 12.33
C ASP A 22 -30.02 2.81 13.29
N GLU A 23 -30.81 3.40 14.19
CA GLU A 23 -31.65 2.66 15.14
C GLU A 23 -32.76 1.86 14.45
N SER A 24 -33.23 2.30 13.27
CA SER A 24 -34.30 1.63 12.53
C SER A 24 -33.89 0.26 11.96
N THR A 25 -32.58 -0.03 11.96
CA THR A 25 -32.00 -1.31 11.52
C THR A 25 -31.70 -2.27 12.66
N LEU A 26 -31.91 -1.84 13.91
CA LEU A 26 -31.55 -2.64 15.08
C LEU A 26 -32.50 -3.82 15.29
N ILE A 27 -33.79 -3.63 14.99
CA ILE A 27 -34.86 -4.60 15.26
C ILE A 27 -35.68 -4.76 13.99
N MET A 28 -35.90 -6.00 13.54
CA MET A 28 -36.79 -6.25 12.42
C MET A 28 -38.25 -6.26 12.86
N GLU A 29 -39.17 -6.02 11.92
CA GLU A 29 -40.60 -6.01 12.22
C GLU A 29 -41.05 -7.36 12.81
N GLY A 30 -41.58 -7.32 14.03
CA GLY A 30 -42.03 -8.50 14.77
C GLY A 30 -40.96 -9.21 15.61
N GLU A 31 -39.71 -8.75 15.62
CA GLU A 31 -38.67 -9.28 16.52
C GLU A 31 -38.73 -8.66 17.91
N THR A 32 -38.40 -9.47 18.91
CA THR A 32 -38.11 -8.98 20.27
C THR A 32 -36.67 -8.43 20.38
N MET A 33 -36.40 -7.57 21.35
CA MET A 33 -35.04 -7.03 21.60
C MET A 33 -33.99 -8.12 21.85
N GLU A 34 -34.38 -9.22 22.50
CA GLU A 34 -33.48 -10.36 22.74
C GLU A 34 -33.12 -11.09 21.44
N GLU A 35 -34.09 -11.27 20.54
CA GLU A 35 -33.86 -11.89 19.23
C GLU A 35 -32.95 -11.04 18.36
N ALA A 36 -33.19 -9.73 18.33
CA ALA A 36 -32.32 -8.77 17.66
C ALA A 36 -30.88 -8.86 18.19
N PHE A 37 -30.70 -8.92 19.51
CA PHE A 37 -29.37 -9.14 20.12
C PHE A 37 -28.71 -10.43 19.65
N ARG A 38 -29.44 -11.57 19.65
CA ARG A 38 -28.88 -12.84 19.19
C ARG A 38 -28.47 -12.76 17.72
N HIS A 39 -29.31 -12.18 16.87
CA HIS A 39 -29.03 -11.99 15.45
C HIS A 39 -27.72 -11.22 15.24
N HIS A 40 -27.60 -10.03 15.85
CA HIS A 40 -26.41 -9.18 15.69
C HIS A 40 -25.15 -9.83 16.24
N ARG A 41 -25.25 -10.50 17.39
CA ARG A 41 -24.14 -11.26 17.98
C ARG A 41 -23.65 -12.35 17.01
N GLU A 42 -24.56 -13.14 16.46
CA GLU A 42 -24.20 -14.20 15.52
C GLU A 42 -23.63 -13.65 14.21
N ALA A 43 -24.21 -12.58 13.67
CA ALA A 43 -23.70 -11.93 12.47
C ALA A 43 -22.27 -11.42 12.68
N SER A 44 -21.99 -10.84 13.85
CA SER A 44 -20.65 -10.39 14.24
C SER A 44 -19.67 -11.55 14.36
N ILE A 45 -20.04 -12.65 15.03
CA ILE A 45 -19.20 -13.86 15.13
C ILE A 45 -18.88 -14.41 13.73
N ARG A 46 -19.88 -14.56 12.86
CA ARG A 46 -19.69 -14.99 11.46
C ARG A 46 -18.77 -14.03 10.69
N GLY A 47 -18.90 -12.73 10.91
CA GLY A 47 -18.02 -11.72 10.33
C GLY A 47 -16.56 -11.90 10.74
N ILE A 48 -16.31 -12.13 12.04
CA ILE A 48 -14.99 -12.38 12.60
C ILE A 48 -14.38 -13.66 12.04
N GLU A 49 -15.14 -14.76 12.02
CA GLU A 49 -14.70 -16.05 11.46
C GLU A 49 -14.30 -15.93 9.98
N ASN A 50 -15.12 -15.21 9.20
CA ASN A 50 -14.84 -14.95 7.79
C ASN A 50 -13.57 -14.11 7.60
N HIS A 51 -13.36 -13.09 8.43
CA HIS A 51 -12.15 -12.28 8.38
C HIS A 51 -10.92 -13.11 8.76
N PHE A 52 -11.01 -13.92 9.82
CA PHE A 52 -9.95 -14.81 10.26
C PHE A 52 -9.56 -15.82 9.16
N LYS A 53 -10.53 -16.41 8.46
CA LYS A 53 -10.28 -17.31 7.33
C LYS A 53 -9.54 -16.62 6.18
N LYS A 54 -9.79 -15.33 5.93
CA LYS A 54 -9.05 -14.54 4.92
C LYS A 54 -7.61 -14.29 5.37
N LEU A 55 -7.40 -13.92 6.63
CA LEU A 55 -6.06 -13.73 7.21
C LEU A 55 -5.24 -15.03 7.17
N GLN A 56 -5.86 -16.17 7.46
CA GLN A 56 -5.20 -17.48 7.39
C GLN A 56 -4.69 -17.78 5.97
N LYS A 57 -5.52 -17.52 4.94
CA LYS A 57 -5.10 -17.69 3.53
C LYS A 57 -3.96 -16.76 3.14
N LEU A 58 -3.98 -15.50 3.63
CA LEU A 58 -2.90 -14.55 3.37
C LEU A 58 -1.58 -15.02 4.01
N LEU A 59 -1.63 -15.51 5.25
CA LEU A 59 -0.47 -16.05 5.94
C LEU A 59 0.11 -17.27 5.20
N GLU A 60 -0.74 -18.17 4.71
CA GLU A 60 -0.32 -19.32 3.91
C GLU A 60 0.35 -18.88 2.59
N ALA A 61 -0.21 -17.87 1.90
CA ALA A 61 0.38 -17.30 0.70
C ALA A 61 1.76 -16.67 0.99
N GLU A 62 1.90 -15.96 2.11
CA GLU A 62 3.18 -15.37 2.54
C GLU A 62 4.25 -16.45 2.81
N GLN A 63 3.87 -17.53 3.50
CA GLN A 63 4.76 -18.66 3.76
C GLN A 63 5.18 -19.37 2.46
N ASN A 64 4.25 -19.55 1.53
CA ASN A 64 4.54 -20.13 0.21
C ASN A 64 5.48 -19.24 -0.61
N TRP A 65 5.27 -17.93 -0.59
CA TRP A 65 6.18 -16.96 -1.21
C TRP A 65 7.60 -17.06 -0.63
N LYS A 66 7.72 -17.06 0.70
CA LYS A 66 9.01 -17.23 1.38
C LYS A 66 9.71 -18.52 0.98
N ARG A 67 8.98 -19.63 0.84
CA ARG A 67 9.52 -20.91 0.35
C ARG A 67 10.06 -20.80 -1.08
N ILE A 68 9.31 -20.16 -1.99
CA ILE A 68 9.74 -19.95 -3.38
C ILE A 68 11.00 -19.11 -3.45
N VAL A 69 11.05 -17.99 -2.72
CA VAL A 69 12.22 -17.11 -2.67
C VAL A 69 13.44 -17.85 -2.12
N ASN A 70 13.28 -18.59 -1.02
CA ASN A 70 14.37 -19.38 -0.44
C ASN A 70 14.85 -20.48 -1.39
N ALA A 71 13.94 -21.16 -2.09
CA ALA A 71 14.29 -22.16 -3.09
C ALA A 71 15.05 -21.54 -4.27
N ARG A 72 14.63 -20.37 -4.77
CA ARG A 72 15.34 -19.61 -5.81
C ARG A 72 16.76 -19.24 -5.38
N ASN A 73 16.90 -18.69 -4.17
CA ASN A 73 18.20 -18.30 -3.63
C ASN A 73 19.11 -19.51 -3.42
N LYS A 74 18.56 -20.64 -2.97
CA LYS A 74 19.31 -21.90 -2.79
C LYS A 74 19.68 -22.57 -4.12
N ALA A 75 18.85 -22.43 -5.14
CA ALA A 75 19.10 -22.97 -6.48
C ALA A 75 20.16 -22.18 -7.29
N GLY A 76 20.89 -21.26 -6.65
CA GLY A 76 22.00 -20.57 -7.30
C GLY A 76 21.59 -19.58 -8.39
N PHE A 77 20.33 -19.13 -8.42
CA PHE A 77 19.86 -18.05 -9.33
C PHE A 77 20.42 -16.65 -8.97
N THR A 78 21.60 -16.64 -8.37
CA THR A 78 22.52 -15.53 -8.22
C THR A 78 23.82 -15.97 -8.88
N GLN A 79 24.11 -15.39 -10.05
CA GLN A 79 25.44 -15.36 -10.66
C GLN A 79 26.05 -16.64 -11.27
N GLU A 80 25.48 -17.84 -11.08
CA GLU A 80 26.17 -19.07 -11.54
C GLU A 80 26.06 -19.36 -13.06
N LEU A 81 25.11 -18.72 -13.75
CA LEU A 81 25.03 -18.74 -15.22
C LEU A 81 26.21 -18.04 -15.92
N LEU A 82 26.96 -17.19 -15.22
CA LEU A 82 28.12 -16.47 -15.80
C LEU A 82 29.46 -17.16 -15.56
N ASN A 83 29.52 -18.18 -14.69
CA ASN A 83 30.79 -18.80 -14.29
C ASN A 83 31.07 -20.17 -14.94
N ASN A 84 30.07 -20.78 -15.60
CA ASN A 84 30.29 -22.02 -16.33
C ASN A 84 30.80 -21.70 -17.74
N LYS A 85 32.13 -21.72 -17.89
CA LYS A 85 32.82 -21.77 -19.17
C LYS A 85 32.55 -23.13 -19.82
N GLU A 86 31.43 -23.27 -20.51
CA GLU A 86 31.17 -24.18 -21.65
C GLU A 86 29.66 -24.13 -21.93
N VAL A 87 29.24 -23.10 -22.65
CA VAL A 87 27.97 -23.12 -23.38
C VAL A 87 28.36 -23.33 -24.84
N ASP A 88 28.00 -24.48 -25.41
CA ASP A 88 28.34 -24.93 -26.77
C ASP A 88 27.71 -24.08 -27.89
N GLU A 89 27.06 -22.97 -27.55
CA GLU A 89 26.36 -22.10 -28.49
C GLU A 89 26.77 -20.63 -28.27
N PRO A 90 27.86 -20.18 -28.92
CA PRO A 90 28.38 -18.82 -28.78
C PRO A 90 27.37 -17.73 -29.14
N GLN A 91 26.44 -18.04 -30.05
CA GLN A 91 25.33 -17.15 -30.44
C GLN A 91 24.39 -16.86 -29.27
N LEU A 92 23.92 -17.90 -28.58
CA LEU A 92 22.96 -17.76 -27.48
C LEU A 92 23.58 -17.01 -26.29
N LEU A 93 24.86 -17.27 -26.00
CA LEU A 93 25.60 -16.53 -24.98
C LEU A 93 25.78 -15.06 -25.37
N GLY A 94 26.06 -14.78 -26.65
CA GLY A 94 26.14 -13.42 -27.20
C GLY A 94 24.82 -12.66 -27.06
N GLU A 95 23.71 -13.28 -27.46
CA GLU A 95 22.36 -12.70 -27.35
C GLU A 95 21.93 -12.48 -25.89
N ILE A 96 22.27 -13.40 -24.97
CA ILE A 96 22.02 -13.23 -23.54
C ILE A 96 22.87 -12.09 -22.98
N MET A 97 24.16 -12.00 -23.36
CA MET A 97 25.03 -10.91 -22.92
C MET A 97 24.57 -9.56 -23.46
N GLU A 98 24.09 -9.50 -24.71
CA GLU A 98 23.54 -8.29 -25.32
C GLU A 98 22.24 -7.88 -24.65
N ALA A 99 21.30 -8.81 -24.44
CA ALA A 99 20.07 -8.52 -23.72
C ALA A 99 20.31 -8.13 -22.25
N VAL A 100 21.30 -8.76 -21.58
CA VAL A 100 21.71 -8.37 -20.21
C VAL A 100 22.39 -7.00 -20.22
N ALA A 101 23.19 -6.68 -21.24
CA ALA A 101 23.77 -5.37 -21.42
C ALA A 101 22.69 -4.32 -21.69
N ASP A 102 21.68 -4.60 -22.50
CA ASP A 102 20.54 -3.72 -22.77
C ASP A 102 19.67 -3.48 -21.53
N ILE A 103 19.40 -4.54 -20.75
CA ILE A 103 18.68 -4.44 -19.46
C ILE A 103 19.52 -3.67 -18.43
N ALA A 104 20.83 -3.91 -18.43
CA ALA A 104 21.78 -3.17 -17.60
C ALA A 104 21.81 -1.71 -18.05
N ASP A 105 21.82 -1.39 -19.34
CA ASP A 105 21.78 -0.01 -19.85
C ASP A 105 20.44 0.67 -19.51
N MET A 106 19.33 -0.06 -19.54
CA MET A 106 18.03 0.40 -19.02
C MET A 106 18.05 0.66 -17.50
N HIS A 107 18.83 -0.10 -16.71
CA HIS A 107 19.00 0.07 -15.27
C HIS A 107 20.15 1.02 -14.86
N ILE A 108 21.14 1.26 -15.73
CA ILE A 108 22.42 1.94 -15.45
C ILE A 108 22.44 3.36 -16.00
N ASN A 109 21.64 3.69 -17.02
CA ASN A 109 21.60 5.06 -17.57
C ASN A 109 20.53 5.96 -16.94
N VAL A 110 20.05 5.64 -15.75
CA VAL A 110 19.68 6.72 -14.81
C VAL A 110 20.93 6.97 -14.00
N PRO A 111 21.73 8.02 -14.30
CA PRO A 111 22.87 8.33 -13.46
C PRO A 111 22.39 8.40 -12.00
N ASN A 112 23.23 7.98 -11.05
CA ASN A 112 23.02 8.15 -9.60
C ASN A 112 23.02 9.65 -9.27
N LEU A 113 22.01 10.35 -9.79
CA LEU A 113 21.79 11.76 -9.67
C LEU A 113 21.14 11.96 -8.31
N THR A 114 21.78 12.79 -7.52
CA THR A 114 21.19 13.35 -6.32
C THR A 114 19.88 14.08 -6.67
N LEU A 115 18.97 14.21 -5.71
CA LEU A 115 17.73 14.95 -5.88
C LEU A 115 17.95 16.36 -6.46
N LYS A 116 19.01 17.05 -6.02
CA LYS A 116 19.41 18.38 -6.53
C LYS A 116 19.78 18.36 -8.01
N GLN A 117 20.52 17.34 -8.45
CA GLN A 117 20.91 17.21 -9.86
C GLN A 117 19.69 16.90 -10.73
N ARG A 118 18.81 16.00 -10.26
CA ARG A 118 17.54 15.70 -10.94
C ARG A 118 16.67 16.95 -11.07
N GLU A 119 16.51 17.71 -9.99
CA GLU A 119 15.77 18.97 -9.96
C GLU A 119 16.34 20.00 -10.94
N ALA A 120 17.68 20.11 -11.05
CA ALA A 120 18.32 21.01 -11.99
C ALA A 120 18.02 20.67 -13.46
N MET A 121 17.94 19.37 -13.78
CA MET A 121 17.71 18.84 -15.13
C MET A 121 16.25 18.91 -15.60
N LEU A 122 15.29 19.14 -14.69
CA LEU A 122 13.88 19.30 -15.07
C LEU A 122 13.67 20.56 -15.93
N ASN A 123 12.80 20.46 -16.93
CA ASN A 123 12.34 21.63 -17.69
C ASN A 123 11.42 22.51 -16.83
N VAL A 124 11.05 23.69 -17.34
CA VAL A 124 10.30 24.70 -16.57
C VAL A 124 8.93 24.18 -16.09
N ASP A 125 8.23 23.42 -16.92
CA ASP A 125 6.90 22.90 -16.58
C ASP A 125 6.98 21.74 -15.60
N GLN A 126 7.94 20.83 -15.82
CA GLN A 126 8.25 19.75 -14.89
C GLN A 126 8.68 20.28 -13.52
N LYS A 127 9.49 21.34 -13.46
CA LYS A 127 9.87 22.02 -12.21
C LYS A 127 8.66 22.56 -11.47
N ARG A 128 7.72 23.18 -12.18
CA ARG A 128 6.47 23.69 -11.58
C ARG A 128 5.65 22.56 -10.93
N ILE A 129 5.52 21.44 -11.62
CA ILE A 129 4.84 20.25 -11.11
C ILE A 129 5.57 19.68 -9.89
N PHE A 130 6.89 19.51 -10.02
CA PHE A 130 7.75 18.98 -8.97
C PHE A 130 7.70 19.83 -7.69
N HIS A 131 7.79 21.17 -7.81
CA HIS A 131 7.67 22.08 -6.66
C HIS A 131 6.30 22.04 -6.00
N LYS A 132 5.22 21.91 -6.80
CA LYS A 132 3.87 21.76 -6.25
C LYS A 132 3.77 20.49 -5.40
N ILE A 133 4.31 19.37 -5.88
CA ILE A 133 4.35 18.10 -5.17
C ILE A 133 5.22 18.21 -3.91
N LYS A 134 6.43 18.78 -4.03
CA LYS A 134 7.36 19.02 -2.91
C LYS A 134 6.76 19.87 -1.80
N SER A 135 6.11 20.97 -2.16
CA SER A 135 5.45 21.86 -1.17
C SER A 135 4.34 21.14 -0.41
N HIS A 136 3.59 20.28 -1.10
CA HIS A 136 2.53 19.47 -0.48
C HIS A 136 3.13 18.46 0.50
N PHE A 137 4.16 17.70 0.12
CA PHE A 137 4.84 16.77 1.02
C PHE A 137 5.41 17.45 2.27
N ILE A 138 6.13 18.57 2.11
CA ILE A 138 6.69 19.32 3.25
C ILE A 138 5.57 19.82 4.18
N SER A 139 4.45 20.30 3.62
CA SER A 139 3.31 20.76 4.43
C SER A 139 2.62 19.64 5.20
N GLN A 140 2.70 18.40 4.70
CA GLN A 140 2.16 17.23 5.39
C GLN A 140 3.12 16.76 6.49
N LYS A 141 4.41 16.61 6.17
CA LYS A 141 5.43 16.21 7.14
C LYS A 141 5.54 17.20 8.30
N GLY A 142 5.52 18.51 8.02
CA GLY A 142 5.51 19.53 9.08
C GLY A 142 4.28 19.47 9.99
N ARG A 143 3.13 18.95 9.53
CA ARG A 143 1.96 18.69 10.40
C ARG A 143 2.11 17.41 11.21
N GLU A 144 2.93 16.48 10.76
CA GLU A 144 3.22 15.22 11.43
C GLU A 144 4.27 15.39 12.54
N ASP A 145 5.33 16.16 12.28
CA ASP A 145 6.42 16.43 13.22
C ASP A 145 5.99 17.30 14.43
N LEU A 146 4.91 18.08 14.29
CA LEU A 146 4.34 18.91 15.36
C LEU A 146 3.47 18.12 16.37
N LEU A 147 3.39 16.80 16.26
CA LEU A 147 2.53 15.95 17.09
C LEU A 147 3.36 15.13 18.08
N GLU A 148 3.28 15.48 19.36
CA GLU A 148 4.07 14.86 20.45
C GLU A 148 3.65 13.42 20.82
N ASN A 149 2.53 12.87 20.31
CA ASN A 149 1.99 11.56 20.69
C ASN A 149 1.41 10.78 19.49
N GLU A 150 1.71 9.48 19.41
CA GLU A 150 1.19 8.53 18.42
C GLU A 150 -0.34 8.53 18.30
N SER A 151 -1.09 8.67 19.40
CA SER A 151 -2.56 8.77 19.36
C SER A 151 -3.06 10.00 18.58
N SER A 152 -2.33 11.12 18.63
CA SER A 152 -2.65 12.33 17.87
C SER A 152 -2.29 12.20 16.38
N ARG A 153 -1.29 11.37 16.04
CA ARG A 153 -0.92 11.06 14.65
C ARG A 153 -2.00 10.21 13.97
N VAL A 154 -2.52 9.20 14.66
CA VAL A 154 -3.59 8.30 14.14
C VAL A 154 -4.90 9.04 13.92
N LEU A 155 -5.35 9.85 14.88
CA LEU A 155 -6.61 10.62 14.76
C LEU A 155 -6.56 11.68 13.65
N ARG A 156 -5.38 12.22 13.32
CA ARG A 156 -5.22 13.22 12.24
C ARG A 156 -4.76 12.64 10.90
N LEU A 157 -4.40 11.36 10.81
CA LEU A 157 -4.19 10.70 9.51
C LEU A 157 -5.44 10.79 8.63
N HIS A 158 -6.62 10.73 9.24
CA HIS A 158 -7.92 10.96 8.58
C HIS A 158 -8.11 12.37 7.99
N SER A 159 -7.26 13.34 8.38
CA SER A 159 -7.29 14.72 7.88
C SER A 159 -6.25 15.00 6.78
N ILE A 160 -5.38 14.02 6.47
CA ILE A 160 -4.40 14.14 5.40
C ILE A 160 -5.13 13.98 4.07
N LYS A 161 -5.33 15.08 3.35
CA LYS A 161 -5.93 15.07 2.02
C LYS A 161 -4.86 14.67 0.97
N PRO A 162 -5.01 13.53 0.26
CA PRO A 162 -4.07 13.13 -0.78
C PRO A 162 -3.98 14.18 -1.89
N LEU A 163 -2.78 14.42 -2.42
CA LEU A 163 -2.63 15.21 -3.63
C LEU A 163 -3.07 14.36 -4.83
N ARG A 164 -4.20 14.72 -5.44
CA ARG A 164 -4.64 14.14 -6.71
C ARG A 164 -4.27 15.10 -7.82
N MET A 165 -3.34 14.67 -8.68
CA MET A 165 -2.91 15.44 -9.83
C MET A 165 -2.77 14.51 -11.02
N PHE A 166 -3.32 14.91 -12.16
CA PHE A 166 -3.09 14.26 -13.44
C PHE A 166 -2.00 15.03 -14.17
N ILE A 167 -0.97 14.32 -14.64
CA ILE A 167 0.14 14.87 -15.41
C ILE A 167 0.09 14.15 -16.76
N SER A 168 0.14 14.93 -17.83
CA SER A 168 0.10 14.42 -19.20
C SER A 168 1.10 15.16 -20.06
N GLY A 169 1.65 14.46 -21.04
CA GLY A 169 2.69 14.92 -21.94
C GLY A 169 2.73 14.05 -23.18
N ILE A 170 3.39 14.56 -24.21
CA ILE A 170 3.62 13.82 -25.46
C ILE A 170 4.77 12.84 -25.21
N ASP A 171 4.77 11.71 -25.91
CA ASP A 171 5.85 10.74 -25.79
C ASP A 171 7.22 11.39 -26.05
N GLY A 172 8.23 10.98 -25.27
CA GLY A 172 9.57 11.61 -25.29
C GLY A 172 9.72 12.92 -24.50
N THR A 173 8.67 13.45 -23.87
CA THR A 173 8.77 14.67 -23.02
C THR A 173 9.50 14.42 -21.68
N GLY A 174 9.86 13.17 -21.38
CA GLY A 174 10.59 12.81 -20.16
C GLY A 174 9.68 12.69 -18.94
N GLU A 175 8.42 12.27 -19.10
CA GLU A 175 7.51 12.00 -17.97
C GLU A 175 8.10 10.97 -17.00
N SER A 176 8.74 9.92 -17.52
CA SER A 176 9.43 8.91 -16.72
C SER A 176 10.54 9.51 -15.85
N PHE A 177 11.28 10.50 -16.36
CA PHE A 177 12.33 11.19 -15.60
C PHE A 177 11.74 12.05 -14.47
N LEU A 178 10.60 12.71 -14.72
CA LEU A 178 9.86 13.45 -13.68
C LEU A 178 9.33 12.50 -12.59
N ILE A 179 8.78 11.35 -12.96
CA ILE A 179 8.32 10.33 -12.01
C ILE A 179 9.48 9.86 -11.12
N GLU A 180 10.64 9.60 -11.72
CA GLU A 180 11.81 9.13 -10.96
C GLU A 180 12.38 10.22 -10.03
N ALA A 181 12.33 11.49 -10.44
CA ALA A 181 12.66 12.61 -9.55
C ALA A 181 11.68 12.72 -8.37
N ILE A 182 10.38 12.47 -8.60
CA ILE A 182 9.36 12.47 -7.53
C ILE A 182 9.58 11.31 -6.56
N LYS A 183 9.94 10.11 -7.03
CA LYS A 183 10.29 9.00 -6.12
C LYS A 183 11.46 9.36 -5.22
N CYS A 184 12.54 9.90 -5.82
CA CYS A 184 13.72 10.35 -5.07
C CYS A 184 13.39 11.45 -4.05
N LEU A 185 12.41 12.31 -4.32
CA LEU A 185 11.91 13.30 -3.37
C LEU A 185 11.18 12.67 -2.18
N VAL A 186 10.38 11.63 -2.41
CA VAL A 186 9.65 10.92 -1.35
C VAL A 186 10.62 10.17 -0.45
N ASP A 187 11.71 9.62 -0.99
CA ASP A 187 12.72 8.91 -0.19
C ASP A 187 13.60 9.87 0.65
N ASP A 188 13.73 11.14 0.24
CA ASP A 188 14.54 12.17 0.93
C ASP A 188 13.76 12.90 2.05
N ILE A 189 12.42 12.89 1.99
CA ILE A 189 11.52 13.52 2.97
C ILE A 189 11.04 12.47 3.96
#